data_AF-A0A6C0CA20-F1
#
_entry.id   AF-A0A6C0CA20-F1
#
_cell.length_a   1.000
_cell.length_b   1.000
_cell.length_c   1.000
_cell.angle_alpha   90.00
_cell.angle_beta   90.00
_cell.angle_gamma   90.00
#
_symmetry.space_group_name_H-M   'P 1'
#
loop_
_entity.id
_entity.type
_entity.pdbx_description
1 polymer ?
#
loop_
_entity_poly.entity_id
_entity_poly.type
_entity_poly.pdbx_seq_one_letter_code
_entity_poly.pdbx_strand_id
1 'polypeptide(L)'
;MLSLQIDLVLEISKFVSDHGKICLSMVSKQMDNLKYKMVYSEKINIEKIDMLPYFDNFENVEMIDKATKCPKHAKFVHLRIHGTDIPNFVTHLSFSPYFNKSIKGGIPLSVTHITFGQNFNTSIEDSISSSVTRITFQGLTFIVCVMFASFILYQCYEWVQTIKKEKNNTLTE
;
A
#
# COMPACT_ATOMS: atom_id res chain seq x y z
N MET A 1 41.84 6.68 8.13
CA MET A 1 41.10 7.72 8.89
C MET A 1 39.88 8.31 8.15
N LEU A 2 39.73 8.14 6.82
CA LEU A 2 38.57 8.67 6.08
C LEU A 2 37.26 7.87 6.23
N SER A 3 37.31 6.60 6.66
CA SER A 3 36.10 5.75 6.77
C SER A 3 35.13 6.22 7.87
N LEU A 4 35.66 6.61 9.02
CA LEU A 4 34.87 7.08 10.17
C LEU A 4 34.03 8.33 9.84
N GLN A 5 34.47 9.15 8.89
CA GLN A 5 33.70 10.32 8.43
C GLN A 5 32.54 9.94 7.49
N ILE A 6 32.68 8.88 6.69
CA ILE A 6 31.62 8.45 5.76
C ILE A 6 30.46 7.81 6.51
N ASP A 7 30.75 6.97 7.50
CA ASP A 7 29.70 6.30 8.29
C ASP A 7 28.86 7.32 9.06
N LEU A 8 29.48 8.37 9.61
CA LEU A 8 28.77 9.50 10.22
C LEU A 8 27.88 10.23 9.21
N VAL A 9 28.35 10.46 7.99
CA VAL A 9 27.53 11.09 6.94
C VAL A 9 26.35 10.19 6.56
N LEU A 10 26.52 8.88 6.50
CA LEU A 10 25.42 7.95 6.23
C LEU A 10 24.40 7.94 7.36
N GLU A 11 24.82 8.01 8.63
CA GLU A 11 23.90 8.14 9.76
C GLU A 11 23.14 9.48 9.73
N ILE A 12 23.83 10.59 9.47
CA ILE A 12 23.18 11.90 9.32
C ILE A 12 22.21 11.88 8.13
N SER A 13 22.55 11.20 7.03
CA SER A 13 21.73 11.14 5.83
C SER A 13 20.33 10.57 6.09
N LYS A 14 20.17 9.72 7.11
CA LYS A 14 18.85 9.19 7.51
C LYS A 14 17.86 10.28 7.94
N PHE A 15 18.37 11.44 8.38
CA PHE A 15 17.57 12.59 8.80
C PHE A 15 17.48 13.68 7.72
N VAL A 16 18.10 13.48 6.56
CA VAL A 16 18.09 14.44 5.44
C VAL A 16 17.04 14.01 4.42
N SER A 17 16.37 14.98 3.78
CA SER A 17 15.45 14.73 2.68
C SER A 17 16.16 14.08 1.49
N ASP A 18 15.41 13.38 0.63
CA ASP A 18 16.00 12.73 -0.54
C ASP A 18 16.56 13.76 -1.52
N HIS A 19 15.88 14.89 -1.68
CA HIS A 19 16.42 16.05 -2.39
C HIS A 19 17.75 16.53 -1.79
N GLY A 20 17.83 16.64 -0.46
CA GLY A 20 19.06 17.05 0.23
C GLY A 20 20.21 16.06 0.02
N LYS A 21 19.94 14.75 0.03
CA LYS A 21 20.93 13.69 -0.28
C LYS A 21 21.46 13.83 -1.71
N ILE A 22 20.59 14.13 -2.68
CA ILE A 22 20.99 14.35 -4.06
C ILE A 22 21.81 15.64 -4.22
N CYS A 23 21.45 16.73 -3.53
CA CYS A 23 22.30 17.93 -3.51
C CYS A 23 23.67 17.65 -2.90
N LEU A 24 23.71 16.88 -1.80
CA LEU A 24 24.95 16.48 -1.14
C LEU A 24 25.85 15.72 -2.12
N SER A 25 25.30 14.81 -2.92
CA SER A 25 26.09 14.02 -3.88
C SER A 25 26.75 14.88 -4.97
N MET A 26 26.26 16.09 -5.24
CA MET A 26 26.84 17.01 -6.22
C MET A 26 28.06 17.78 -5.71
N VAL A 27 28.34 17.75 -4.41
CA VAL A 27 29.37 18.60 -3.79
C VAL A 27 30.79 18.16 -4.15
N SER A 28 31.06 16.86 -4.23
CA SER A 28 32.39 16.33 -4.55
C SER A 28 32.32 14.90 -5.06
N LYS A 29 33.40 14.41 -5.68
CA LYS A 29 33.50 13.01 -6.14
C LYS A 29 33.33 11.99 -5.01
N GLN A 30 33.83 12.30 -3.81
CA GLN A 30 33.65 11.43 -2.65
C GLN A 30 32.17 11.39 -2.22
N MET A 31 31.49 12.53 -2.27
CA MET A 31 30.08 12.65 -1.94
C MET A 31 29.18 12.00 -2.99
N ASP A 32 29.57 12.08 -4.27
CA ASP A 32 28.86 11.42 -5.37
C ASP A 32 28.78 9.91 -5.17
N ASN A 33 29.84 9.30 -4.64
CA ASN A 33 29.86 7.87 -4.33
C ASN A 33 28.87 7.47 -3.22
N LEU A 34 28.38 8.41 -2.41
CA LEU A 34 27.43 8.11 -1.34
C LEU A 34 26.03 7.80 -1.86
N LYS A 35 25.65 8.26 -3.06
CA LYS A 35 24.32 7.97 -3.64
C LYS A 35 24.04 6.47 -3.78
N TYR A 36 25.09 5.67 -3.97
CA TYR A 36 24.99 4.21 -4.05
C TYR A 36 24.84 3.52 -2.69
N LYS A 37 25.04 4.23 -1.58
CA LYS A 37 24.95 3.72 -0.21
C LYS A 37 23.79 4.30 0.59
N MET A 38 23.34 5.50 0.21
CA MET A 38 22.22 6.17 0.86
C MET A 38 20.90 5.49 0.51
N VAL A 39 20.01 5.47 1.49
CA VAL A 39 18.63 4.99 1.36
C VAL A 39 17.71 6.18 1.08
N TYR A 40 16.82 6.03 0.10
CA TYR A 40 15.86 7.05 -0.31
C TYR A 40 14.45 6.63 0.10
N SER A 41 13.82 7.42 0.96
CA SER A 41 12.58 7.05 1.67
C SER A 41 11.36 7.86 1.26
N GLU A 42 11.56 8.95 0.52
CA GLU A 42 10.46 9.75 -0.03
C GLU A 42 9.80 9.02 -1.20
N LYS A 43 8.49 9.20 -1.32
CA LYS A 43 7.70 8.51 -2.35
C LYS A 43 8.09 9.01 -3.75
N ILE A 44 8.48 8.09 -4.62
CA ILE A 44 8.87 8.40 -6.01
C ILE A 44 8.21 7.47 -7.03
N ASN A 45 7.89 7.99 -8.22
CA ASN A 45 7.43 7.16 -9.34
C ASN A 45 8.61 6.34 -9.87
N ILE A 46 8.40 5.02 -10.00
CA ILE A 46 9.39 4.06 -10.45
C ILE A 46 9.96 4.37 -11.84
N GLU A 47 9.17 4.95 -12.74
CA GLU A 47 9.57 5.32 -14.11
C GLU A 47 10.66 6.40 -14.12
N LYS A 48 10.81 7.15 -13.03
CA LYS A 48 11.87 8.17 -12.90
C LYS A 48 13.22 7.59 -12.47
N ILE A 49 13.22 6.36 -11.95
CA ILE A 49 14.37 5.77 -11.25
C ILE A 49 14.80 4.41 -11.79
N ASP A 50 14.03 3.79 -12.69
CA ASP A 50 14.23 2.42 -13.18
C ASP A 50 15.60 2.17 -13.84
N MET A 51 16.15 3.22 -14.46
CA MET A 51 17.47 3.26 -15.10
C MET A 51 18.61 3.65 -14.14
N LEU A 52 18.32 4.04 -12.90
CA LEU A 52 19.37 4.45 -11.97
C LEU A 52 20.17 3.24 -11.47
N PRO A 53 21.50 3.33 -11.42
CA PRO A 53 22.35 2.22 -10.95
C PRO A 53 22.16 1.88 -9.46
N TYR A 54 21.56 2.80 -8.68
CA TYR A 54 21.22 2.62 -7.27
C TYR A 54 19.71 2.45 -7.05
N PHE A 55 18.98 1.97 -8.07
CA PHE A 55 17.54 1.72 -8.03
C PHE A 55 17.07 0.91 -6.81
N ASP A 56 17.87 -0.06 -6.35
CA ASP A 56 17.53 -0.90 -5.20
C ASP A 56 17.54 -0.16 -3.84
N ASN A 57 18.03 1.10 -3.80
CA ASN A 57 18.12 1.90 -2.58
C ASN A 57 16.84 2.70 -2.25
N PHE A 58 15.81 2.63 -3.10
CA PHE A 58 14.53 3.32 -2.88
C PHE A 58 13.57 2.43 -2.08
N GLU A 59 13.12 2.93 -0.92
CA GLU A 59 12.21 2.19 -0.03
C GLU A 59 10.73 2.46 -0.28
N ASN A 60 10.40 3.59 -0.93
CA ASN A 60 9.03 4.05 -1.12
C ASN A 60 8.74 4.41 -2.58
N VAL A 61 8.04 3.52 -3.29
CA VAL A 61 7.83 3.65 -4.74
C VAL A 61 6.35 3.64 -5.12
N GLU A 62 6.00 4.42 -6.14
CA GLU A 62 4.69 4.43 -6.80
C GLU A 62 4.83 3.90 -8.24
N MET A 63 3.85 3.08 -8.65
CA MET A 63 3.77 2.48 -9.98
C MET A 63 2.31 2.40 -10.45
N ILE A 64 2.11 2.34 -11.77
CA ILE A 64 0.80 2.31 -12.42
C ILE A 64 0.68 1.03 -13.27
N ASP A 65 -0.48 0.37 -13.15
CA ASP A 65 -0.93 -0.82 -13.89
C ASP A 65 -0.13 -2.10 -13.73
N LYS A 66 1.14 -2.14 -14.15
CA LYS A 66 1.97 -3.35 -14.06
C LYS A 66 3.34 -3.05 -13.51
N ALA A 67 3.71 -3.86 -12.53
CA ALA A 67 5.04 -3.89 -11.98
C ALA A 67 5.94 -4.77 -12.86
N THR A 68 6.87 -4.16 -13.58
CA THR A 68 7.90 -4.88 -14.36
C THR A 68 9.17 -5.13 -13.54
N LYS A 69 9.45 -4.25 -12.57
CA LYS A 69 10.60 -4.28 -11.68
C LYS A 69 10.23 -3.59 -10.37
N CYS A 70 10.80 -4.03 -9.26
CA CYS A 70 10.62 -3.40 -7.94
C CYS A 70 11.97 -3.39 -7.21
N PRO A 71 12.32 -2.32 -6.46
CA PRO A 71 13.52 -2.32 -5.65
C PRO A 71 13.51 -3.48 -4.65
N LYS A 72 14.65 -4.17 -4.48
CA LYS A 72 14.73 -5.36 -3.60
C LYS A 72 14.34 -5.09 -2.15
N HIS A 73 14.60 -3.90 -1.64
CA HIS A 73 14.35 -3.52 -0.25
C HIS A 73 13.21 -2.50 -0.11
N ALA A 74 12.32 -2.41 -1.11
CA ALA A 74 11.15 -1.55 -1.03
C ALA A 74 10.27 -1.97 0.17
N LYS A 75 10.01 -1.03 1.08
CA LYS A 75 9.09 -1.21 2.21
C LYS A 75 7.67 -0.82 1.83
N PHE A 76 7.56 0.25 1.05
CA PHE A 76 6.29 0.81 0.61
C PHE A 76 6.20 0.75 -0.90
N VAL A 77 5.30 -0.10 -1.40
CA VAL A 77 5.01 -0.25 -2.82
C VAL A 77 3.58 0.17 -3.04
N HIS A 78 3.42 1.36 -3.61
CA HIS A 78 2.15 1.96 -3.99
C HIS A 78 1.82 1.58 -5.43
N LEU A 79 0.81 0.74 -5.62
CA LEU A 79 0.31 0.37 -6.94
C LEU A 79 -1.03 1.05 -7.20
N ARG A 80 -1.12 1.75 -8.34
CA ARG A 80 -2.38 2.21 -8.90
C ARG A 80 -2.83 1.26 -10.00
N ILE A 81 -3.99 0.62 -9.86
CA ILE A 81 -4.51 -0.32 -10.86
C ILE A 81 -5.80 0.16 -11.51
N HIS A 82 -5.93 -0.16 -12.79
CA HIS A 82 -7.18 -0.10 -13.55
C HIS A 82 -7.84 -1.49 -13.72
N GLY A 83 -7.10 -2.57 -13.43
CA GLY A 83 -7.53 -3.96 -13.54
C GLY A 83 -7.76 -4.64 -12.18
N THR A 84 -7.77 -5.98 -12.18
CA THR A 84 -7.92 -6.83 -10.98
C THR A 84 -6.66 -7.61 -10.62
N ASP A 85 -5.61 -7.52 -11.44
CA ASP A 85 -4.37 -8.27 -11.24
C ASP A 85 -3.48 -7.52 -10.25
N ILE A 86 -3.42 -7.99 -9.00
CA ILE A 86 -2.64 -7.36 -7.92
C ILE A 86 -1.43 -8.26 -7.59
N PRO A 87 -0.19 -7.75 -7.74
CA PRO A 87 1.01 -8.48 -7.33
C PRO A 87 1.14 -8.63 -5.80
N ASN A 88 1.72 -9.75 -5.35
CA ASN A 88 1.86 -10.10 -3.91
C ASN A 88 2.93 -9.31 -3.14
N PHE A 89 3.63 -8.36 -3.77
CA PHE A 89 4.61 -7.49 -3.11
C PHE A 89 4.09 -6.06 -2.89
N VAL A 90 2.86 -5.78 -3.31
CA VAL A 90 2.23 -4.47 -3.12
C VAL A 90 1.80 -4.32 -1.67
N THR A 91 2.12 -3.17 -1.06
CA THR A 91 1.70 -2.86 0.31
C THR A 91 0.59 -1.81 0.36
N HIS A 92 0.54 -0.91 -0.62
CA HIS A 92 -0.46 0.13 -0.74
C HIS A 92 -1.13 0.04 -2.11
N LEU A 93 -2.43 -0.21 -2.11
CA LEU A 93 -3.21 -0.37 -3.34
C LEU A 93 -4.15 0.81 -3.53
N SER A 94 -4.17 1.36 -4.75
CA SER A 94 -5.11 2.40 -5.14
C SER A 94 -5.83 1.99 -6.43
N PHE A 95 -7.14 2.09 -6.44
CA PHE A 95 -7.95 1.85 -7.62
C PHE A 95 -8.18 3.15 -8.39
N SER A 96 -8.20 3.05 -9.73
CA SER A 96 -8.58 4.16 -10.60
C SER A 96 -9.93 4.77 -10.20
N PRO A 97 -10.14 6.09 -10.38
CA PRO A 97 -11.43 6.74 -10.11
C PRO A 97 -12.62 6.08 -10.80
N TYR A 98 -12.40 5.47 -11.98
CA TYR A 98 -13.42 4.80 -12.79
C TYR A 98 -13.53 3.30 -12.53
N PHE A 99 -12.76 2.76 -11.58
CA PHE A 99 -12.81 1.34 -11.25
C PHE A 99 -14.13 0.99 -10.57
N ASN A 100 -14.98 0.23 -11.27
CA ASN A 100 -16.25 -0.29 -10.76
C ASN A 100 -16.41 -1.76 -11.15
N LYS A 101 -15.46 -2.59 -10.74
CA LYS A 101 -15.45 -4.03 -10.98
C LYS A 101 -15.31 -4.78 -9.66
N SER A 102 -15.86 -5.99 -9.61
CA SER A 102 -15.65 -6.91 -8.49
C SER A 102 -14.20 -7.41 -8.47
N ILE A 103 -13.60 -7.45 -7.28
CA ILE A 103 -12.24 -7.94 -7.06
C ILE A 103 -12.31 -9.45 -6.79
N LYS A 104 -12.53 -10.22 -7.86
CA LYS A 104 -12.55 -11.69 -7.77
C LYS A 104 -11.13 -12.21 -7.56
N GLY A 105 -10.92 -13.04 -6.55
CA GLY A 105 -9.60 -13.59 -6.19
C GLY A 105 -8.96 -12.97 -4.94
N GLY A 106 -9.61 -11.94 -4.36
CA GLY A 106 -9.19 -11.33 -3.11
C GLY A 106 -7.96 -10.43 -3.24
N ILE A 107 -7.74 -9.60 -2.23
CA ILE A 107 -6.59 -8.71 -2.14
C ILE A 107 -5.44 -9.47 -1.46
N PRO A 108 -4.20 -9.41 -1.97
CA PRO A 108 -3.07 -10.11 -1.37
C PRO A 108 -2.82 -9.73 0.11
N LEU A 109 -2.34 -10.68 0.90
CA LEU A 109 -1.97 -10.49 2.31
C LEU A 109 -0.84 -9.46 2.54
N SER A 110 -0.11 -9.08 1.49
CA SER A 110 0.90 -8.02 1.57
C SER A 110 0.29 -6.62 1.65
N VAL A 111 -0.94 -6.45 1.18
CA VAL A 111 -1.61 -5.15 1.14
C VAL A 111 -2.12 -4.80 2.52
N THR A 112 -1.72 -3.62 2.99
CA THR A 112 -2.11 -3.06 4.29
C THR A 112 -3.02 -1.84 4.13
N HIS A 113 -2.86 -1.10 3.04
CA HIS A 113 -3.60 0.13 2.76
C HIS A 113 -4.30 0.04 1.42
N ILE A 114 -5.61 0.30 1.39
CA ILE A 114 -6.40 0.31 0.16
C ILE A 114 -7.09 1.65 0.00
N THR A 115 -7.07 2.16 -1.23
CA THR A 115 -7.84 3.34 -1.62
C THR A 115 -8.75 3.00 -2.81
N PHE A 116 -10.05 3.13 -2.63
CA PHE A 116 -11.04 2.95 -3.70
C PHE A 116 -11.32 4.27 -4.42
N GLY A 117 -11.49 4.16 -5.74
CA GLY A 117 -11.85 5.28 -6.62
C GLY A 117 -13.28 5.79 -6.39
N GLN A 118 -13.59 6.94 -6.98
CA GLN A 118 -14.86 7.65 -6.80
C GLN A 118 -16.09 6.87 -7.27
N ASN A 119 -15.97 6.11 -8.35
CA ASN A 119 -17.09 5.39 -8.97
C ASN A 119 -17.24 3.95 -8.47
N PHE A 120 -16.50 3.57 -7.42
CA PHE A 120 -16.55 2.22 -6.89
C PHE A 120 -17.89 1.96 -6.19
N ASN A 121 -18.72 1.09 -6.77
CA ASN A 121 -20.06 0.76 -6.29
C ASN A 121 -20.29 -0.76 -6.25
N THR A 122 -19.25 -1.52 -5.93
CA THR A 122 -19.32 -2.99 -5.86
C THR A 122 -19.05 -3.46 -4.43
N SER A 123 -19.65 -4.59 -4.01
CA SER A 123 -19.37 -5.19 -2.70
C SER A 123 -17.90 -5.66 -2.60
N ILE A 124 -17.36 -5.59 -1.39
CA ILE A 124 -15.98 -5.99 -1.03
C ILE A 124 -15.94 -7.10 0.03
N GLU A 125 -17.09 -7.67 0.37
CA GLU A 125 -17.31 -8.60 1.49
C GLU A 125 -16.35 -9.79 1.47
N ASP A 126 -16.13 -10.40 0.31
CA ASP A 126 -15.23 -11.56 0.16
C ASP A 126 -13.83 -11.20 -0.37
N SER A 127 -13.54 -9.91 -0.53
CA SER A 127 -12.33 -9.44 -1.22
C SER A 127 -11.26 -8.89 -0.28
N ILE A 128 -11.62 -8.49 0.94
CA ILE A 128 -10.68 -7.89 1.90
C ILE A 128 -9.94 -8.99 2.66
N SER A 129 -8.62 -8.98 2.54
CA SER A 129 -7.73 -9.79 3.36
C SER A 129 -7.57 -9.21 4.77
N SER A 130 -7.35 -10.08 5.77
CA SER A 130 -7.13 -9.69 7.18
C SER A 130 -5.90 -8.81 7.42
N SER A 131 -5.01 -8.70 6.44
CA SER A 131 -3.82 -7.84 6.49
C SER A 131 -4.12 -6.33 6.35
N VAL A 132 -5.30 -5.99 5.84
CA VAL A 132 -5.67 -4.61 5.55
C VAL A 132 -5.98 -3.88 6.85
N THR A 133 -5.18 -2.87 7.16
CA THR A 133 -5.35 -2.02 8.35
C THR A 133 -6.06 -0.72 8.04
N ARG A 134 -6.02 -0.26 6.78
CA ARG A 134 -6.63 1.01 6.38
C ARG A 134 -7.31 0.91 5.02
N ILE A 135 -8.58 1.34 4.99
CA ILE A 135 -9.37 1.49 3.77
C ILE A 135 -9.82 2.94 3.66
N THR A 136 -9.64 3.53 2.47
CA THR A 136 -10.08 4.90 2.16
C THR A 136 -10.93 4.88 0.90
N PHE A 137 -11.99 5.67 0.84
CA PHE A 137 -12.80 5.88 -0.36
C PHE A 137 -12.63 7.34 -0.81
N GLN A 138 -12.26 7.57 -2.07
CA GLN A 138 -12.04 8.92 -2.61
C GLN A 138 -13.33 9.62 -3.07
N GLY A 139 -14.50 8.98 -2.92
CA GLY A 139 -15.81 9.54 -3.25
C GLY A 139 -16.51 10.22 -2.06
N LEU A 140 -17.37 11.20 -2.36
CA LEU A 140 -18.22 11.90 -1.39
C LEU A 140 -19.22 10.93 -0.75
N THR A 141 -18.98 10.64 0.54
CA THR A 141 -19.92 10.43 1.68
C THR A 141 -21.22 9.60 1.55
N PHE A 142 -21.80 9.34 0.39
CA PHE A 142 -23.09 8.65 0.25
C PHE A 142 -23.01 7.12 0.24
N ILE A 143 -21.89 6.54 -0.23
CA ILE A 143 -21.77 5.07 -0.39
C ILE A 143 -21.35 4.36 0.90
N VAL A 144 -20.58 5.04 1.78
CA VAL A 144 -20.17 4.49 3.09
C VAL A 144 -21.41 4.11 3.93
N CYS A 145 -22.49 4.90 3.84
CA CYS A 145 -23.75 4.61 4.54
C CYS A 145 -24.41 3.29 4.10
N VAL A 146 -24.35 2.93 2.81
CA VAL A 146 -25.03 1.73 2.29
C VAL A 146 -24.22 0.46 2.53
N MET A 147 -22.89 0.54 2.44
CA MET A 147 -22.00 -0.60 2.68
C MET A 147 -21.90 -0.96 4.17
N PHE A 148 -21.83 0.04 5.07
CA PHE A 148 -21.90 -0.22 6.52
C PHE A 148 -23.28 -0.67 6.97
N ALA A 149 -24.36 -0.14 6.38
CA ALA A 149 -25.71 -0.61 6.70
C ALA A 149 -25.87 -2.11 6.37
N SER A 150 -25.38 -2.56 5.21
CA SER A 150 -25.48 -3.96 4.81
C SER A 150 -24.61 -4.89 5.67
N PHE A 151 -23.39 -4.45 6.03
CA PHE A 151 -22.50 -5.21 6.91
C PHE A 151 -23.04 -5.30 8.35
N ILE A 152 -23.54 -4.19 8.91
CA ILE A 152 -24.16 -4.19 10.25
C ILE A 152 -25.49 -4.97 10.22
N LEU A 153 -26.30 -4.84 9.18
CA LEU A 153 -27.54 -5.63 9.03
C LEU A 153 -27.23 -7.12 8.89
N TYR A 154 -26.18 -7.50 8.18
CA TYR A 154 -25.74 -8.89 8.06
C TYR A 154 -25.24 -9.45 9.40
N GLN A 155 -24.40 -8.70 10.13
CA GLN A 155 -23.97 -9.08 11.48
C GLN A 155 -25.15 -9.16 12.47
N CYS A 156 -26.12 -8.24 12.38
CA CYS A 156 -27.36 -8.31 13.15
C CYS A 156 -28.22 -9.53 12.76
N TYR A 157 -28.29 -9.88 11.48
CA TYR A 157 -29.02 -11.06 11.01
C TYR A 157 -28.42 -12.34 11.56
N GLU A 158 -27.10 -12.54 11.43
CA GLU A 158 -26.39 -13.71 11.96
C GLU A 158 -26.53 -13.85 13.49
N TRP A 159 -26.45 -12.73 14.22
CA TRP A 159 -26.67 -12.73 15.68
C TRP A 159 -28.09 -13.15 16.05
N VAL A 160 -29.10 -12.67 15.32
CA VAL A 160 -30.50 -13.09 15.51
C VAL A 160 -30.70 -14.58 15.20
N GLN A 161 -30.05 -15.13 14.18
CA GLN A 161 -30.12 -16.57 13.89
C GLN A 161 -29.47 -17.39 15.00
N THR A 162 -28.37 -16.92 15.57
CA THR A 162 -27.66 -17.57 16.68
C THR A 162 -28.53 -17.66 17.93
N ILE A 163 -29.21 -16.57 18.31
CA ILE A 163 -30.14 -16.56 19.46
C ILE A 163 -31.34 -17.51 19.23
N LYS A 164 -31.88 -17.55 18.02
CA LYS A 164 -32.98 -18.47 17.69
C LYS A 164 -32.54 -19.93 17.83
N LYS A 165 -31.30 -20.25 17.43
CA LYS A 165 -30.73 -21.59 17.57
C LYS A 165 -30.52 -21.96 19.04
N GLU A 166 -30.02 -21.05 19.86
CA GLU A 166 -29.84 -21.28 21.31
C GLU A 166 -31.17 -21.48 22.06
N LYS A 167 -32.22 -20.72 21.70
CA LYS A 167 -33.55 -20.90 22.28
C LYS A 167 -34.23 -22.21 21.87
N ASN A 168 -33.98 -22.72 20.67
CA ASN A 168 -34.56 -23.98 20.22
C ASN A 168 -33.85 -25.19 20.83
N ASN A 169 -32.56 -25.06 21.16
CA ASN A 169 -31.82 -26.13 21.85
C ASN A 169 -32.16 -26.23 23.35
N THR A 170 -32.63 -25.16 23.99
CA THR A 170 -33.06 -25.17 25.40
C THR A 170 -34.51 -25.65 25.61
N LEU A 171 -35.25 -25.97 24.54
CA LEU A 171 -36.61 -26.52 24.58
C LEU A 171 -36.67 -28.03 24.24
N THR A 172 -35.50 -28.68 24.09
CA THR A 172 -35.38 -30.11 23.76
C THR A 172 -34.58 -30.92 24.79
N GLU A 173 -34.29 -30.34 25.96
CA GLU A 173 -33.88 -31.02 27.19
C GLU A 173 -34.98 -30.88 28.26
#